data_AF-A0A2U2J8H5-F1
#
_entry.id   AF-A0A2U2J8H5-F1
#
_cell.length_a   1.000
_cell.length_b   1.000
_cell.length_c   1.000
_cell.angle_alpha   90.00
_cell.angle_beta   90.00
_cell.angle_gamma   90.00
#
_symmetry.space_group_name_H-M   'P 1'
#
loop_
_entity.id
_entity.type
_entity.pdbx_description
1 polymer ?
#
loop_
_entity_poly.entity_id
_entity_poly.type
_entity_poly.pdbx_seq_one_letter_code
_entity_poly.pdbx_strand_id
1 'polypeptide(L)'
;MNKYLKIFFLICLFLLLFLIRGFSDELFYDPLIIYFQNDYLYTQMPQINVWHLIVDMLFRYVLNSLVSLGIIWVLFERKDYLKFTGFFLMLAFMILIILFVFLLKDKFESGYLLPFYVRRFIIHPIFLLLLLPAFYYQKLSNR
;
A
#
# COMPACT_ATOMS: atom_id res chain seq x y z
N MET A 1 -24.56 -5.30 -10.06
CA MET A 1 -23.98 -5.38 -11.43
C MET A 1 -24.19 -6.77 -12.04
N ASN A 2 -24.19 -6.94 -13.39
CA ASN A 2 -24.23 -8.29 -14.00
C ASN A 2 -22.99 -9.10 -13.55
N LYS A 3 -23.17 -10.40 -13.24
CA LYS A 3 -22.13 -11.27 -12.69
C LYS A 3 -20.88 -11.31 -13.57
N TYR A 4 -21.05 -11.35 -14.89
CA TYR A 4 -19.94 -11.36 -15.85
C TYR A 4 -19.16 -10.04 -15.86
N LEU A 5 -19.87 -8.91 -15.87
CA LEU A 5 -19.26 -7.58 -15.77
C LEU A 5 -18.47 -7.43 -14.46
N LYS A 6 -19.02 -7.93 -13.35
CA LYS A 6 -18.35 -7.92 -12.05
C LYS A 6 -17.02 -8.68 -12.06
N ILE A 7 -17.02 -9.89 -12.62
CA ILE A 7 -15.81 -10.71 -12.74
C ILE A 7 -14.77 -10.02 -13.63
N PHE A 8 -15.20 -9.48 -14.78
CA PHE A 8 -14.33 -8.75 -15.70
C PHE A 8 -13.65 -7.55 -15.02
N PHE A 9 -14.41 -6.71 -14.30
CA PHE A 9 -13.85 -5.57 -13.58
C PHE A 9 -12.88 -6.01 -12.48
N LEU A 10 -13.19 -7.08 -11.74
CA LEU A 10 -12.26 -7.59 -10.73
C LEU A 10 -10.95 -8.05 -11.33
N ILE A 11 -10.99 -8.83 -12.40
CA ILE A 11 -9.77 -9.29 -13.10
C ILE A 11 -8.96 -8.09 -13.58
N CYS A 12 -9.60 -7.10 -14.20
CA CYS A 12 -8.94 -5.88 -14.66
C CYS A 12 -8.27 -5.12 -13.50
N LEU A 13 -8.96 -4.94 -12.37
CA LEU A 13 -8.42 -4.26 -11.19
C LEU A 13 -7.27 -5.03 -10.54
N PHE A 14 -7.36 -6.36 -10.46
CA PHE A 14 -6.25 -7.19 -9.97
C PHE A 14 -5.04 -7.12 -10.89
N LEU A 15 -5.24 -7.19 -12.21
CA LEU A 15 -4.16 -6.97 -13.17
C LEU A 15 -3.52 -5.60 -12.99
N LEU A 16 -4.30 -4.55 -12.75
CA LEU A 16 -3.79 -3.22 -12.48
C LEU A 16 -2.91 -3.17 -11.22
N LEU A 17 -3.28 -3.89 -10.15
CA LEU A 17 -2.39 -4.03 -8.97
C LEU A 17 -1.06 -4.71 -9.34
N PHE A 18 -1.11 -5.76 -10.16
CA PHE A 18 0.10 -6.43 -10.64
C PHE A 18 0.97 -5.51 -11.51
N LEU A 19 0.37 -4.69 -12.38
CA LEU A 19 1.12 -3.73 -13.20
C LEU A 19 1.78 -2.66 -12.34
N ILE A 20 1.08 -2.09 -11.35
CA ILE A 20 1.67 -1.13 -10.40
C ILE A 20 2.88 -1.75 -9.69
N ARG A 21 2.80 -3.04 -9.34
CA ARG A 21 3.91 -3.76 -8.73
C ARG A 21 5.05 -4.08 -9.71
N GLY A 22 4.73 -4.50 -10.93
CA GLY A 22 5.72 -4.90 -11.93
C GLY A 22 6.55 -3.72 -12.45
N PHE A 23 5.91 -2.57 -12.64
CA PHE A 23 6.59 -1.34 -13.05
C PHE A 23 7.10 -0.51 -11.87
N SER A 24 7.09 -1.03 -10.64
CA SER A 24 7.47 -0.25 -9.46
C SER A 24 8.89 0.29 -9.56
N ASP A 25 9.82 -0.51 -10.06
CA ASP A 25 11.24 -0.18 -10.01
C ASP A 25 11.63 0.88 -11.05
N GLU A 26 10.83 1.01 -12.12
CA GLU A 26 11.02 2.04 -13.16
C GLU A 26 10.22 3.31 -12.88
N LEU A 27 8.98 3.18 -12.37
CA LEU A 27 8.06 4.30 -12.19
C LEU A 27 8.34 5.14 -10.96
N PHE A 28 9.03 4.59 -9.94
CA PHE A 28 9.22 5.33 -8.70
C PHE A 28 10.58 5.11 -8.04
N TYR A 29 11.07 6.21 -7.47
CA TYR A 29 12.33 6.34 -6.77
C TYR A 29 12.30 5.63 -5.41
N ASP A 30 13.06 4.55 -5.30
CA ASP A 30 13.18 3.79 -4.06
C ASP A 30 14.59 3.19 -3.87
N PRO A 31 15.57 4.01 -3.47
CA PRO A 31 16.95 3.56 -3.25
C PRO A 31 17.09 2.57 -2.09
N LEU A 32 16.07 2.48 -1.22
CA LEU A 32 16.06 1.55 -0.09
C LEU A 32 15.90 0.09 -0.53
N ILE A 33 15.41 -0.17 -1.74
CA ILE A 33 15.34 -1.53 -2.30
C ILE A 33 16.72 -2.20 -2.26
N ILE A 34 17.76 -1.48 -2.69
CA ILE A 34 19.14 -1.98 -2.74
C ILE A 34 19.70 -2.17 -1.32
N TYR A 35 19.37 -1.25 -0.40
CA TYR A 35 19.78 -1.32 1.00
C TYR A 35 19.20 -2.54 1.73
N PHE A 36 17.94 -2.90 1.44
CA PHE A 36 17.30 -4.07 2.03
C PHE A 36 17.56 -5.39 1.27
N GLN A 37 18.20 -5.34 0.09
CA GLN A 37 18.55 -6.52 -0.72
C GLN A 37 19.93 -7.09 -0.38
N ASN A 38 20.92 -6.24 -0.13
CA ASN A 38 22.26 -6.66 0.28
C ASN A 38 22.30 -6.84 1.80
N ASP A 39 23.06 -7.81 2.31
CA ASP A 39 23.21 -8.04 3.75
C ASP A 39 23.48 -6.70 4.47
N TYR A 40 22.44 -6.21 5.15
CA TYR A 40 22.30 -4.91 5.80
C TYR A 40 23.41 -4.61 6.83
N LEU A 41 24.23 -5.61 7.14
CA LEU A 41 25.40 -5.56 8.01
C LEU A 41 26.59 -4.84 7.38
N TYR A 42 26.68 -4.77 6.04
CA TYR A 42 27.89 -4.29 5.35
C TYR A 42 27.66 -3.12 4.39
N THR A 43 26.40 -2.71 4.19
CA THR A 43 26.06 -1.66 3.23
C THR A 43 25.77 -0.34 3.94
N GLN A 44 26.51 0.70 3.61
CA GLN A 44 26.23 2.05 4.11
C GLN A 44 24.87 2.54 3.59
N MET A 45 24.15 3.32 4.41
CA MET A 45 22.89 3.93 3.99
C MET A 45 23.14 4.79 2.74
N PRO A 46 22.42 4.56 1.62
CA PRO A 46 22.63 5.31 0.39
C PRO A 46 22.31 6.79 0.61
N GLN A 47 22.82 7.67 -0.26
CA GLN A 47 22.38 9.05 -0.28
C GLN A 47 20.94 9.11 -0.81
N ILE A 48 19.99 9.38 0.08
CA ILE A 48 18.56 9.39 -0.23
C ILE A 48 18.09 10.83 -0.36
N ASN A 49 17.44 11.15 -1.47
CA ASN A 49 16.60 12.34 -1.53
C ASN A 49 15.27 12.04 -0.83
N VAL A 50 15.18 12.43 0.45
CA VAL A 50 14.02 12.15 1.31
C VAL A 50 12.72 12.70 0.71
N TRP A 51 12.76 13.89 0.11
CA TRP A 51 11.57 14.50 -0.47
C TRP A 51 11.06 13.71 -1.67
N HIS A 52 11.96 13.34 -2.58
CA HIS A 52 11.62 12.56 -3.76
C HIS A 52 11.04 11.19 -3.37
N LEU A 53 11.66 10.53 -2.39
CA LEU A 53 11.22 9.26 -1.84
C LEU A 53 9.81 9.32 -1.23
N ILE A 54 9.50 10.38 -0.47
CA ILE A 54 8.18 10.55 0.16
C ILE A 54 7.09 10.79 -0.88
N VAL A 55 7.35 11.65 -1.88
CA VAL A 55 6.38 11.95 -2.95
C VAL A 55 6.05 10.70 -3.75
N ASP A 56 7.07 9.90 -4.06
CA ASP A 56 6.90 8.67 -4.82
C ASP A 56 6.17 7.60 -4.00
N MET A 57 6.44 7.50 -2.68
CA MET A 57 5.65 6.66 -1.78
C MET A 57 4.19 7.10 -1.67
N LEU A 58 3.93 8.41 -1.61
CA LEU A 58 2.58 8.95 -1.64
C LEU A 58 1.87 8.57 -2.94
N PHE A 59 2.54 8.75 -4.09
CA PHE A 59 1.96 8.43 -5.38
C PHE A 59 1.65 6.93 -5.51
N ARG A 60 2.57 6.05 -5.11
CA ARG A 60 2.33 4.60 -5.01
C ARG A 60 1.14 4.27 -4.13
N TYR A 61 1.08 4.86 -2.93
CA TYR A 61 0.01 4.61 -1.97
C TYR A 61 -1.34 5.02 -2.52
N VAL A 62 -1.42 6.18 -3.16
CA VAL A 62 -2.64 6.71 -3.77
C VAL A 62 -3.12 5.79 -4.90
N LEU A 63 -2.23 5.39 -5.82
CA LEU A 63 -2.60 4.46 -6.90
C LEU A 63 -3.15 3.14 -6.35
N ASN A 64 -2.43 2.51 -5.41
CA ASN A 64 -2.89 1.27 -4.78
C ASN A 64 -4.22 1.45 -4.03
N SER A 65 -4.40 2.59 -3.36
CA SER A 65 -5.63 2.93 -2.64
C SER A 65 -6.82 3.11 -3.59
N LEU A 66 -6.64 3.79 -4.73
CA LEU A 66 -7.69 3.96 -5.73
C LEU A 66 -8.13 2.61 -6.31
N VAL A 67 -7.18 1.73 -6.63
CA VAL A 67 -7.51 0.38 -7.11
C VAL A 67 -8.19 -0.45 -6.02
N SER A 68 -7.72 -0.35 -4.77
CA SER A 68 -8.32 -1.04 -3.62
C SER A 68 -9.77 -0.60 -3.37
N LEU A 69 -10.04 0.71 -3.45
CA LEU A 69 -11.39 1.28 -3.37
C LEU A 69 -12.27 0.76 -4.50
N GLY A 70 -11.73 0.70 -5.73
CA GLY A 70 -12.42 0.10 -6.88
C GLY A 70 -12.81 -1.35 -6.64
N ILE A 71 -11.90 -2.17 -6.11
CA ILE A 71 -12.15 -3.59 -5.81
C ILE A 71 -13.26 -3.74 -4.77
N ILE A 72 -13.21 -2.95 -3.69
CA ILE A 72 -14.20 -2.98 -2.62
C ILE A 72 -15.58 -2.52 -3.14
N TRP A 73 -15.63 -1.47 -3.96
CA TRP A 73 -16.85 -1.03 -4.62
C TRP A 73 -17.46 -2.14 -5.47
N VAL A 74 -16.66 -2.78 -6.33
CA VAL A 74 -17.13 -3.86 -7.21
C VAL A 74 -17.61 -5.07 -6.42
N LEU A 75 -16.94 -5.45 -5.33
CA LEU A 75 -17.28 -6.62 -4.53
C LEU A 75 -18.54 -6.43 -3.69
N PHE A 76 -18.67 -5.29 -3.02
CA PHE A 76 -19.73 -5.09 -2.05
C PHE A 76 -20.85 -4.18 -2.55
N GLU A 77 -20.60 -3.32 -3.53
CA GLU A 77 -21.54 -2.35 -4.12
C GLU A 77 -22.24 -1.46 -3.04
N ARG A 78 -21.52 -1.17 -1.93
CA ARG A 78 -22.02 -0.38 -0.79
C ARG A 78 -21.16 0.85 -0.55
N LYS A 79 -21.81 2.03 -0.49
CA LYS A 79 -21.15 3.31 -0.23
C LYS A 79 -20.54 3.38 1.17
N ASP A 80 -21.12 2.71 2.16
CA ASP A 80 -20.63 2.73 3.55
C ASP A 80 -19.23 2.12 3.66
N TYR A 81 -19.01 0.96 3.04
CA TYR A 81 -17.69 0.32 3.00
C TYR A 81 -16.68 1.13 2.22
N LEU A 82 -17.09 1.78 1.13
CA LEU A 82 -16.22 2.64 0.35
C LEU A 82 -15.74 3.84 1.17
N LYS A 83 -16.65 4.52 1.89
CA LYS A 83 -16.32 5.65 2.77
C LYS A 83 -15.40 5.23 3.91
N PHE A 84 -15.71 4.11 4.57
CA PHE A 84 -14.88 3.57 5.64
C PHE A 84 -13.48 3.23 5.14
N THR A 85 -13.37 2.53 4.00
CA THR A 85 -12.08 2.19 3.40
C THR A 85 -11.27 3.43 3.07
N GLY A 86 -11.88 4.43 2.43
CA GLY A 86 -11.18 5.65 2.06
C GLY A 86 -10.64 6.39 3.28
N PHE A 87 -11.46 6.53 4.32
CA PHE A 87 -11.04 7.13 5.58
C PHE A 87 -9.93 6.32 6.27
N PHE A 88 -10.09 5.00 6.34
CA PHE A 88 -9.11 4.10 6.96
C PHE A 88 -7.75 4.15 6.24
N LEU A 89 -7.74 4.10 4.90
CA LEU A 89 -6.52 4.20 4.11
C LEU A 89 -5.85 5.56 4.31
N MET A 90 -6.61 6.66 4.27
CA MET A 90 -6.06 8.00 4.50
C MET A 90 -5.39 8.11 5.88
N LEU A 91 -6.09 7.66 6.93
CA LEU A 91 -5.58 7.70 8.30
C LEU A 91 -4.35 6.81 8.47
N ALA A 92 -4.40 5.59 7.93
CA ALA A 92 -3.29 4.64 7.96
C ALA A 92 -2.04 5.23 7.28
N PHE A 93 -2.21 5.87 6.11
CA PHE A 93 -1.10 6.52 5.42
C PHE A 93 -0.50 7.65 6.24
N MET A 94 -1.32 8.54 6.82
CA MET A 94 -0.82 9.65 7.64
C MET A 94 0.02 9.16 8.81
N ILE A 95 -0.43 8.12 9.51
CA ILE A 95 0.32 7.55 10.63
C ILE A 95 1.62 6.89 10.13
N LEU A 96 1.52 6.05 9.11
CA LEU A 96 2.66 5.28 8.60
C LEU A 96 3.75 6.17 7.99
N ILE A 97 3.39 7.23 7.25
CA ILE A 97 4.37 8.11 6.64
C ILE A 97 5.11 8.94 7.70
N ILE A 98 4.42 9.41 8.74
CA ILE A 98 5.05 10.13 9.86
C ILE A 98 6.04 9.20 10.58
N LEU A 99 5.58 7.98 10.90
CA LEU A 99 6.42 6.96 11.52
C LEU A 99 7.64 6.64 10.65
N PHE A 100 7.44 6.46 9.34
CA PHE A 100 8.50 6.16 8.39
C PHE A 100 9.55 7.29 8.32
N VAL A 101 9.12 8.54 8.22
CA VAL A 101 10.02 9.70 8.18
C VAL A 101 10.81 9.84 9.48
N PHE A 102 10.18 9.56 10.63
CA PHE A 102 10.88 9.56 11.91
C PHE A 102 12.00 8.51 11.94
N LEU A 103 11.70 7.28 11.52
CA LEU A 103 12.68 6.19 11.46
C LEU A 103 13.82 6.47 10.47
N LEU A 104 13.50 7.14 9.36
CA LEU A 104 14.49 7.49 8.34
C LEU A 104 15.51 8.51 8.85
N LYS A 105 15.10 9.45 9.72
CA LYS A 105 16.00 10.44 10.33
C LYS A 105 17.05 9.79 11.23
N ASP A 106 16.66 8.74 11.93
CA ASP A 106 17.51 7.96 12.83
C ASP A 106 18.38 6.94 12.08
N LYS A 107 18.37 6.96 10.74
CA LYS A 107 19.10 6.01 9.86
C LYS A 107 18.90 4.54 10.23
N PHE A 108 17.77 4.22 10.85
CA PHE A 108 17.44 2.88 11.34
C PHE A 108 18.40 2.34 12.42
N GLU A 109 19.01 3.20 13.25
CA GLU A 109 19.93 2.82 14.35
C GLU A 109 19.31 1.80 15.31
N SER A 110 18.02 1.91 15.60
CA SER A 110 17.27 0.96 16.46
C SER A 110 16.94 -0.39 15.81
N GLY A 111 17.26 -0.57 14.53
CA GLY A 111 17.04 -1.81 13.78
C GLY A 111 16.24 -1.62 12.49
N TYR A 112 16.59 -2.39 11.47
CA TYR A 112 16.06 -2.23 10.11
C TYR A 112 14.68 -2.89 9.87
N LEU A 113 14.25 -3.82 10.74
CA LEU A 113 13.03 -4.60 10.54
C LEU A 113 11.77 -3.73 10.57
N LEU A 114 11.66 -2.83 11.55
CA LEU A 114 10.51 -1.96 11.70
C LEU A 114 10.30 -1.04 10.47
N PRO A 115 11.29 -0.23 10.03
CA PRO A 115 11.14 0.61 8.84
C PRO A 115 10.89 -0.20 7.57
N PHE A 116 11.45 -1.40 7.47
CA PHE A 116 11.18 -2.32 6.38
C PHE A 116 9.72 -2.76 6.30
N TYR A 117 9.11 -3.15 7.43
CA TYR A 117 7.70 -3.52 7.46
C TYR A 117 6.80 -2.31 7.23
N VAL A 118 7.07 -1.17 7.87
CA VAL A 118 6.31 0.08 7.65
C VAL A 118 6.30 0.44 6.16
N ARG A 119 7.46 0.40 5.49
CA ARG A 119 7.57 0.62 4.05
C ARG A 119 6.68 -0.33 3.24
N ARG A 120 6.63 -1.62 3.59
CA ARG A 120 5.77 -2.61 2.90
C ARG A 120 4.28 -2.32 3.06
N PHE A 121 3.83 -1.84 4.21
CA PHE A 121 2.44 -1.42 4.41
C PHE A 121 2.07 -0.19 3.57
N ILE A 122 3.03 0.69 3.27
CA ILE A 122 2.81 1.85 2.41
C ILE A 122 2.84 1.44 0.92
N ILE A 123 3.82 0.63 0.52
CA ILE A 123 4.04 0.33 -0.90
C ILE A 123 3.08 -0.73 -1.45
N HIS A 124 2.64 -1.68 -0.62
CA HIS A 124 1.79 -2.78 -1.06
C HIS A 124 0.34 -2.60 -0.58
N PRO A 125 -0.66 -3.08 -1.34
CA PRO A 125 -2.07 -3.00 -0.96
C PRO A 125 -2.45 -4.01 0.14
N ILE A 126 -1.66 -4.11 1.22
CA ILE A 126 -1.87 -5.06 2.32
C ILE A 126 -3.20 -4.79 3.03
N PHE A 127 -3.57 -3.52 3.17
CA PHE A 127 -4.85 -3.13 3.76
C PHE A 127 -6.06 -3.66 3.00
N LEU A 128 -5.97 -3.79 1.67
CA LEU A 128 -7.05 -4.41 0.89
C LEU A 128 -7.27 -5.85 1.34
N LEU A 129 -6.20 -6.63 1.48
CA LEU A 129 -6.27 -8.03 1.92
C LEU A 129 -6.86 -8.17 3.32
N LEU A 130 -6.64 -7.18 4.19
CA LEU A 130 -7.22 -7.13 5.53
C LEU A 130 -8.70 -6.72 5.52
N LEU A 131 -9.08 -5.74 4.69
CA LEU A 131 -10.44 -5.20 4.64
C LEU A 131 -11.43 -6.15 3.95
N LEU A 132 -10.98 -6.93 2.96
CA LEU A 132 -11.82 -7.90 2.25
C LEU A 132 -12.51 -8.91 3.18
N PRO A 133 -11.81 -9.70 4.02
CA PRO A 133 -12.44 -10.62 4.95
C PRO A 133 -13.25 -9.87 6.01
N ALA A 134 -12.76 -8.72 6.51
CA ALA A 134 -13.47 -7.93 7.52
C ALA A 134 -14.88 -7.52 7.05
N PHE A 135 -14.99 -6.95 5.85
CA PHE A 135 -16.29 -6.59 5.28
C PHE A 135 -17.13 -7.81 4.88
N TYR A 136 -16.49 -8.91 4.47
CA TYR A 136 -17.19 -10.15 4.17
C TYR A 136 -17.90 -10.70 5.41
N TYR A 137 -17.20 -10.79 6.55
CA TYR A 137 -17.78 -11.22 7.82
C TYR A 137 -18.86 -10.25 8.32
N GLN A 138 -18.62 -8.95 8.23
CA GLN A 138 -19.62 -7.95 8.63
C GLN A 138 -20.90 -8.07 7.80
N LYS A 139 -20.78 -8.31 6.49
CA LYS A 139 -21.94 -8.53 5.61
C LYS A 139 -22.70 -9.81 5.98
N LEU A 140 -21.99 -10.86 6.39
CA LEU A 140 -22.61 -12.12 6.80
C LEU A 140 -23.36 -11.98 8.13
N SER A 141 -22.78 -11.25 9.10
CA SER A 141 -23.38 -11.03 10.43
C SER A 141 -24.58 -10.07 10.41
N ASN A 142 -24.65 -9.15 9.45
CA ASN A 142 -25.76 -8.20 9.29
C ASN A 142 -26.86 -8.72 8.35
N ARG A 143 -26.88 -10.02 8.03
CA ARG A 143 -28.01 -10.72 7.40
C ARG A 143 -28.87 -11.36 8.48
#